data_AF-A0A7R9CJ36-F1
#
_entry.id   AF-A0A7R9CJ36-F1
#
_cell.length_a   1.000
_cell.length_b   1.000
_cell.length_c   1.000
_cell.angle_alpha   90.00
_cell.angle_beta   90.00
_cell.angle_gamma   90.00
#
_symmetry.space_group_name_H-M   'P 1'
#
loop_
_entity.id
_entity.type
_entity.pdbx_description
1 polymer ?
#
loop_
_entity_poly.entity_id
_entity_poly.type
_entity_poly.pdbx_seq_one_letter_code
_entity_poly.pdbx_strand_id
1 'polypeptide(L)'
;MMIERSNLVNISKLIVKELIETSLKYGRMLDSDHMPLQHFFIVLEHVLRHGLKPKKGLLGPKKELWDILQMVEKYTIDAQDITASVRDLPTVRTHMGRARAWLRLALMQKKLADYLKILFDHREDLLSEFFELDALMMSEEAIVIVGLLVGLNVIDCNLCVKEEDLDCQQGVIDFSLYLRSSNHCSEGSSEEELDPDNMTTVLDQKNYIEELNRHLNATVTNLQSKVETLMTTNALMKEDLAISKNNLLSMNHENITLKQQLGIDVNADRTDEGGGRGGKDHSAPQGQVEELRQMLDNEKKQRQECEKELDLQISLKAEMEVAMKLLEKDIHEKQDTIISLRRQLDDIKLINLEMYKKLQECEQELTEKGVMVTRLQAKTSQIGQILNNLEKYNHLLKDAEKGGNSSKGPNGPGQQKK
;
A
#
# COMPACT_ATOMS: atom_id res chain seq x y z
N MET A 1 -20.39 6.40 5.97
CA MET A 1 -19.69 7.70 5.98
C MET A 1 -19.62 8.36 7.36
N MET A 2 -20.70 8.57 8.12
CA MET A 2 -20.58 9.21 9.47
C MET A 2 -19.67 8.45 10.46
N ILE A 3 -19.79 7.12 10.54
CA ILE A 3 -18.91 6.28 11.39
C ILE A 3 -17.45 6.35 10.91
N GLU A 4 -17.24 6.36 9.59
CA GLU A 4 -15.91 6.43 8.97
C GLU A 4 -15.23 7.78 9.27
N ARG A 5 -15.95 8.89 9.15
CA ARG A 5 -15.46 10.22 9.57
C ARG A 5 -15.08 10.24 11.04
N SER A 6 -15.96 9.72 11.91
CA SER A 6 -15.68 9.63 13.35
C SER A 6 -14.41 8.81 13.63
N ASN A 7 -14.23 7.68 12.96
CA ASN A 7 -13.04 6.85 13.07
C ASN A 7 -11.79 7.60 12.61
N LEU A 8 -11.82 8.29 11.47
CA LEU A 8 -10.71 9.10 10.97
C LEU A 8 -10.33 10.22 11.95
N VAL A 9 -11.32 10.90 12.54
CA VAL A 9 -11.09 11.93 13.56
C VAL A 9 -10.45 11.33 14.82
N ASN A 10 -10.96 10.20 15.31
CA ASN A 10 -10.45 9.56 16.52
C ASN A 10 -9.01 9.05 16.32
N ILE A 11 -8.73 8.42 15.18
CA ILE A 11 -7.39 7.98 14.83
C ILE A 11 -6.44 9.18 14.69
N SER A 12 -6.89 10.27 14.05
CA SER A 12 -6.09 11.49 13.91
C SER A 12 -5.72 12.07 15.28
N LYS A 13 -6.67 12.10 16.23
CA LYS A 13 -6.39 12.54 17.62
C LYS A 13 -5.32 11.71 18.29
N LEU A 14 -5.41 10.38 18.19
CA LEU A 14 -4.46 9.46 18.81
C LEU A 14 -3.04 9.66 18.24
N ILE A 15 -2.92 9.69 16.92
CA ILE A 15 -1.61 9.79 16.25
C ILE A 15 -0.99 11.16 16.46
N VAL A 16 -1.76 12.25 16.34
CA VAL A 16 -1.24 13.61 16.58
C VAL A 16 -0.77 13.76 18.03
N LYS A 17 -1.53 13.23 18.99
CA LYS A 17 -1.13 13.22 20.40
C LYS A 17 0.20 12.50 20.60
N GLU A 18 0.31 11.25 20.13
CA GLU A 18 1.53 10.45 20.24
C GLU A 18 2.72 11.13 19.56
N LEU A 19 2.52 11.71 18.36
CA LEU A 19 3.56 12.40 17.61
C LEU A 19 4.09 13.64 18.37
N ILE A 20 3.21 14.42 19.01
CA ILE A 20 3.61 15.55 19.84
C ILE A 20 4.34 15.06 21.11
N GLU A 21 3.80 14.07 21.81
CA GLU A 21 4.40 13.56 23.05
C GLU A 21 5.78 12.95 22.82
N THR A 22 5.95 12.15 21.76
CA THR A 22 7.22 11.54 21.39
C THR A 22 8.24 12.57 20.91
N SER A 23 7.84 13.54 20.08
CA SER A 23 8.75 14.59 19.60
C SER A 23 9.28 15.48 20.73
N LEU A 24 8.42 15.89 21.66
CA LEU A 24 8.81 16.71 22.81
C LEU A 24 9.73 15.97 23.79
N LYS A 25 9.55 14.66 23.96
CA LYS A 25 10.37 13.85 24.88
C LYS A 25 11.83 13.74 24.44
N TYR A 26 12.08 13.66 23.14
CA TYR A 26 13.44 13.49 22.60
C TYR A 26 14.08 14.82 22.19
N GLY A 27 13.30 15.88 21.95
CA GLY A 27 13.80 17.23 21.64
C GLY A 27 14.69 17.30 20.40
N ARG A 28 14.60 16.29 19.53
CA ARG A 28 15.37 16.17 18.28
C ARG A 28 14.47 16.44 17.10
N MET A 29 15.07 16.98 16.05
CA MET A 29 14.45 17.12 14.74
C MET A 29 14.05 15.74 14.21
N LEU A 30 12.79 15.60 13.78
CA LEU A 30 12.27 14.35 13.23
C LEU A 30 12.70 14.19 11.77
N ASP A 31 13.08 12.97 11.40
CA ASP A 31 13.36 12.58 10.03
C ASP A 31 12.25 11.66 9.49
N SER A 32 12.47 11.13 8.28
CA SER A 32 11.55 10.24 7.58
C SER A 32 11.33 8.90 8.28
N ASP A 33 12.23 8.47 9.16
CA ASP A 33 12.21 7.15 9.80
C ASP A 33 11.39 7.14 11.08
N HIS A 34 10.93 8.31 11.53
CA HIS A 34 10.08 8.44 12.70
C HIS A 34 8.68 7.83 12.47
N MET A 35 8.45 6.64 13.02
CA MET A 35 7.21 5.87 12.83
C MET A 35 5.90 6.67 13.10
N PRO A 36 5.72 7.39 14.23
CA PRO A 36 4.52 8.20 14.44
C PRO A 36 4.31 9.28 13.37
N LEU A 37 5.39 9.81 12.79
CA LEU A 37 5.31 10.80 11.71
C LEU A 37 4.88 10.17 10.39
N GLN A 38 5.37 8.96 10.08
CA GLN A 38 4.89 8.20 8.91
C GLN A 38 3.40 7.89 9.03
N HIS A 39 2.97 7.37 10.18
CA HIS A 39 1.55 7.09 10.46
C HIS A 39 0.68 8.34 10.36
N PHE A 40 1.19 9.49 10.81
CA PHE A 40 0.51 10.77 10.66
C PHE A 40 0.24 11.11 9.18
N PHE A 41 1.24 10.99 8.30
CA PHE A 41 1.03 11.28 6.87
C PHE A 41 0.06 10.30 6.21
N ILE A 42 0.06 9.03 6.61
CA ILE A 42 -0.89 8.03 6.11
C ILE A 42 -2.32 8.45 6.47
N VAL A 43 -2.57 8.78 7.75
CA VAL A 43 -3.92 9.16 8.20
C VAL A 43 -4.36 10.48 7.63
N LEU A 44 -3.47 11.46 7.53
CA LEU A 44 -3.77 12.73 6.90
C LEU A 44 -4.15 12.55 5.42
N GLU A 45 -3.47 11.66 4.68
CA GLU A 45 -3.84 11.33 3.30
C GLU A 45 -5.28 10.76 3.24
N HIS A 46 -5.65 9.85 4.15
CA HIS A 46 -7.00 9.29 4.21
C HIS A 46 -8.06 10.34 4.55
N VAL A 47 -7.78 11.23 5.51
CA VAL A 47 -8.65 12.35 5.86
C VAL A 47 -8.90 13.25 4.65
N LEU A 48 -7.84 13.64 3.95
CA LEU A 48 -7.92 14.54 2.80
C LEU A 48 -8.52 13.87 1.55
N ARG A 49 -8.60 12.55 1.49
CA ARG A 49 -9.22 11.80 0.37
C ARG A 49 -10.62 11.31 0.66
N HIS A 50 -11.07 11.33 1.91
CA HIS A 50 -12.38 10.82 2.29
C HIS A 50 -13.50 11.57 1.57
N GLY A 51 -14.28 10.85 0.77
CA GLY A 51 -15.39 11.40 -0.01
C GLY A 51 -14.97 12.19 -1.26
N LEU A 52 -13.73 12.02 -1.74
CA LEU A 52 -13.30 12.57 -3.02
C LEU A 52 -14.11 11.91 -4.16
N LYS A 53 -14.68 12.74 -5.04
CA LYS A 53 -15.53 12.29 -6.15
C LYS A 53 -14.75 11.39 -7.10
N PRO A 54 -15.27 10.20 -7.46
CA PRO A 54 -14.64 9.35 -8.44
C PRO A 54 -14.68 9.99 -9.84
N LYS A 55 -13.80 9.54 -10.73
CA LYS A 55 -13.78 9.98 -12.13
C LYS A 55 -15.15 9.75 -12.77
N LYS A 56 -15.78 10.82 -13.28
CA LYS A 56 -17.04 10.74 -14.03
C LYS A 56 -16.76 10.32 -15.49
N GLY A 57 -17.21 9.13 -15.87
CA GLY A 57 -17.10 8.59 -17.24
C GLY A 57 -15.69 8.15 -17.65
N LEU A 58 -15.56 7.65 -18.89
CA LEU A 58 -14.31 7.07 -19.40
C LEU A 58 -13.22 8.15 -19.69
N LEU A 59 -13.64 9.38 -20.02
CA LEU A 59 -12.77 10.45 -20.53
C LEU A 59 -12.63 11.67 -19.60
N GLY A 60 -13.32 11.72 -18.46
CA GLY A 60 -13.19 12.84 -17.52
C GLY A 60 -11.82 12.89 -16.84
N PRO A 61 -11.29 14.09 -16.52
CA PRO A 61 -10.08 14.19 -15.70
C PRO A 61 -10.33 13.56 -14.33
N LYS A 62 -9.40 12.73 -13.86
CA LYS A 62 -9.45 12.17 -12.51
C LYS A 62 -9.14 13.31 -11.54
N LYS A 63 -10.06 13.60 -10.62
CA LYS A 63 -9.81 14.58 -9.56
C LYS A 63 -8.89 13.93 -8.54
N GLU A 64 -7.69 14.47 -8.35
CA GLU A 64 -6.71 13.93 -7.40
C GLU A 64 -6.40 14.95 -6.29
N LEU A 65 -5.86 14.46 -5.17
CA LEU A 65 -5.56 15.29 -4.00
C LEU A 65 -4.60 16.44 -4.35
N TRP A 66 -3.62 16.20 -5.22
CA TRP A 66 -2.70 17.24 -5.68
C TRP A 66 -3.41 18.41 -6.35
N ASP A 67 -4.47 18.14 -7.12
CA ASP A 67 -5.21 19.19 -7.81
C ASP A 67 -5.88 20.16 -6.84
N ILE A 68 -6.22 19.68 -5.63
CA ILE A 68 -6.77 20.47 -4.54
C ILE A 68 -5.66 21.21 -3.80
N LEU A 69 -4.56 20.52 -3.43
CA LEU A 69 -3.51 21.13 -2.62
C LEU A 69 -2.80 22.29 -3.33
N GLN A 70 -2.57 22.16 -4.64
CA GLN A 70 -1.94 23.26 -5.41
C GLN A 70 -2.82 24.51 -5.49
N MET A 71 -4.13 24.41 -5.23
CA MET A 71 -5.02 25.59 -5.23
C MET A 71 -4.73 26.57 -4.09
N VAL A 72 -4.09 26.11 -3.01
CA VAL A 72 -3.72 26.96 -1.87
C VAL A 72 -2.85 28.15 -2.31
N GLU A 73 -1.99 27.96 -3.32
CA GLU A 73 -1.08 28.99 -3.84
C GLU A 73 -1.82 30.22 -4.42
N LYS A 74 -3.12 30.08 -4.74
CA LYS A 74 -3.97 31.18 -5.22
C LYS A 74 -4.49 32.08 -4.09
N TYR A 75 -4.47 31.59 -2.86
CA TYR A 75 -5.03 32.28 -1.69
C TYR A 75 -3.95 32.80 -0.74
N THR A 76 -2.75 32.22 -0.76
CA THR A 76 -1.61 32.70 0.03
C THR A 76 -0.29 32.57 -0.73
N ILE A 77 0.53 33.61 -0.66
CA ILE A 77 1.85 33.63 -1.31
C ILE A 77 2.83 32.65 -0.66
N ASP A 78 2.67 32.37 0.63
CA ASP A 78 3.53 31.44 1.40
C ASP A 78 3.57 30.03 0.77
N ALA A 79 2.47 29.61 0.13
CA ALA A 79 2.36 28.30 -0.49
C ALA A 79 2.98 28.23 -1.90
N GLN A 80 3.30 29.36 -2.54
CA GLN A 80 3.80 29.38 -3.92
C GLN A 80 5.17 28.69 -4.02
N ASP A 81 6.07 28.96 -3.07
CA ASP A 81 7.42 28.39 -3.07
C ASP A 81 7.41 26.86 -2.98
N ILE A 82 6.61 26.28 -2.08
CA ILE A 82 6.52 24.82 -1.94
C ILE A 82 5.76 24.19 -3.11
N THR A 83 4.75 24.88 -3.64
CA THR A 83 3.95 24.35 -4.76
C THR A 83 4.79 24.31 -6.04
N ALA A 84 5.57 25.37 -6.31
CA ALA A 84 6.56 25.37 -7.39
C ALA A 84 7.63 24.29 -7.18
N SER A 85 8.19 24.17 -5.97
CA SER A 85 9.19 23.16 -5.63
C SER A 85 8.72 21.73 -5.91
N VAL A 86 7.45 21.42 -5.60
CA VAL A 86 6.84 20.11 -5.88
C VAL A 86 6.53 19.93 -7.37
N ARG A 87 6.14 20.99 -8.07
CA ARG A 87 5.89 20.96 -9.52
C ARG A 87 7.16 20.61 -10.30
N ASP A 88 8.29 21.15 -9.85
CA ASP A 88 9.59 20.98 -10.51
C ASP A 88 10.40 19.80 -9.98
N LEU A 89 9.84 18.99 -9.06
CA LEU A 89 10.51 17.85 -8.45
C LEU A 89 10.60 16.67 -9.46
N PRO A 90 11.79 16.32 -9.98
CA PRO A 90 11.91 15.34 -11.07
C PRO A 90 11.80 13.88 -10.59
N THR A 91 12.00 13.65 -9.29
CA THR A 91 11.98 12.31 -8.68
C THR A 91 10.55 11.80 -8.45
N VAL A 92 9.55 12.68 -8.47
CA VAL A 92 8.15 12.37 -8.19
C VAL A 92 7.30 12.54 -9.44
N ARG A 93 6.71 11.43 -9.90
CA ARG A 93 6.02 11.36 -11.20
C ARG A 93 4.50 11.38 -11.06
N THR A 94 3.95 10.91 -9.95
CA THR A 94 2.50 10.79 -9.75
C THR A 94 1.89 12.01 -9.06
N HIS A 95 0.61 12.30 -9.31
CA HIS A 95 -0.12 13.33 -8.56
C HIS A 95 -0.15 13.00 -7.05
N MET A 96 -0.30 11.73 -6.68
CA MET A 96 -0.30 11.35 -5.26
C MET A 96 1.07 11.58 -4.60
N GLY A 97 2.16 11.23 -5.28
CA GLY A 97 3.51 11.53 -4.81
C GLY A 97 3.73 13.02 -4.64
N ARG A 98 3.22 13.85 -5.56
CA ARG A 98 3.28 15.32 -5.43
C ARG A 98 2.49 15.82 -4.22
N ALA A 99 1.29 15.30 -3.99
CA ALA A 99 0.52 15.62 -2.79
C ALA A 99 1.31 15.28 -1.51
N ARG A 100 1.96 14.12 -1.47
CA ARG A 100 2.78 13.68 -0.33
C ARG A 100 4.02 14.56 -0.11
N ALA A 101 4.70 14.96 -1.18
CA ALA A 101 5.82 15.89 -1.11
C ALA A 101 5.36 17.24 -0.55
N TRP A 102 4.24 17.74 -1.05
CA TRP A 102 3.68 19.02 -0.63
C TRP A 102 3.27 19.02 0.85
N LEU A 103 2.62 17.96 1.33
CA LEU A 103 2.25 17.83 2.75
C LEU A 103 3.47 17.81 3.67
N ARG A 104 4.56 17.14 3.25
CA ARG A 104 5.84 17.14 3.98
C ARG A 104 6.46 18.53 4.05
N LEU A 105 6.51 19.24 2.91
CA LEU A 105 7.06 20.59 2.86
C LEU A 105 6.21 21.59 3.67
N ALA A 106 4.88 21.49 3.60
CA ALA A 106 3.98 22.31 4.40
C ALA A 106 4.15 22.07 5.91
N LEU A 107 4.40 20.82 6.33
CA LEU A 107 4.71 20.50 7.71
C LEU A 107 6.06 21.10 8.13
N MET A 108 7.11 20.95 7.31
CA MET A 108 8.43 21.55 7.56
C MET A 108 8.40 23.08 7.62
N GLN A 109 7.52 23.72 6.84
CA GLN A 109 7.26 25.16 6.92
C GLN A 109 6.43 25.58 8.15
N LYS A 110 5.90 24.63 8.93
CA LYS A 110 4.98 24.89 10.06
C LYS A 110 3.71 25.65 9.64
N LYS A 111 3.24 25.38 8.42
CA LYS A 111 2.08 26.06 7.79
C LYS A 111 1.00 25.08 7.35
N LEU A 112 1.17 23.78 7.59
CA LEU A 112 0.22 22.75 7.17
C LEU A 112 -1.21 23.03 7.66
N ALA A 113 -1.38 23.41 8.93
CA ALA A 113 -2.68 23.74 9.49
C ALA A 113 -3.30 24.99 8.81
N ASP A 114 -2.51 26.03 8.59
CA ASP A 114 -2.95 27.26 7.95
C ASP A 114 -3.41 27.01 6.51
N TYR A 115 -2.65 26.20 5.76
CA TYR A 115 -3.01 25.86 4.39
C TYR A 115 -4.27 25.01 4.29
N LEU A 116 -4.46 24.03 5.17
CA LEU A 116 -5.68 23.23 5.18
C LEU A 116 -6.89 24.04 5.68
N LYS A 117 -6.66 25.02 6.57
CA LYS A 117 -7.69 25.98 6.97
C LYS A 117 -8.19 26.80 5.77
N ILE A 118 -7.31 27.29 4.91
CA ILE A 118 -7.69 28.00 3.68
C ILE A 118 -8.62 27.12 2.82
N LEU A 119 -8.29 25.84 2.62
CA LEU A 119 -9.13 24.94 1.85
C LEU A 119 -10.52 24.76 2.50
N PHE A 120 -10.57 24.62 3.82
CA PHE A 120 -11.82 24.47 4.57
C PHE A 120 -12.68 25.75 4.57
N ASP A 121 -12.06 26.92 4.70
CA ASP A 121 -12.74 28.22 4.67
C ASP A 121 -13.39 28.46 3.30
N HIS A 122 -12.80 27.92 2.23
CA HIS A 122 -13.33 27.94 0.87
C HIS A 122 -14.07 26.65 0.46
N ARG A 123 -14.55 25.83 1.41
CA ARG A 123 -15.14 24.51 1.06
C ARG A 123 -16.38 24.57 0.16
N GLU A 124 -17.19 25.61 0.28
CA GLU A 124 -18.42 25.77 -0.53
C GLU A 124 -18.10 26.11 -1.99
N ASP A 125 -17.11 26.97 -2.22
CA ASP A 125 -16.74 27.45 -3.56
C ASP A 125 -15.69 26.56 -4.26
N LEU A 126 -14.76 25.99 -3.49
CA LEU A 126 -13.62 25.22 -4.00
C LEU A 126 -13.82 23.71 -3.82
N LEU A 127 -14.00 23.25 -2.58
CA LEU A 127 -13.97 21.81 -2.28
C LEU A 127 -15.24 21.08 -2.76
N SER A 128 -16.38 21.76 -2.82
CA SER A 128 -17.66 21.20 -3.26
C SER A 128 -17.59 20.59 -4.68
N GLU A 129 -16.70 21.09 -5.54
CA GLU A 129 -16.46 20.51 -6.85
C GLU A 129 -15.76 19.14 -6.77
N PHE A 130 -14.89 18.94 -5.79
CA PHE A 130 -14.01 17.77 -5.66
C PHE A 130 -14.56 16.71 -4.73
N PHE A 131 -15.35 17.08 -3.73
CA PHE A 131 -15.85 16.19 -2.68
C PHE A 131 -17.36 16.00 -2.75
N GLU A 132 -17.83 14.84 -2.28
CA GLU A 132 -19.23 14.60 -1.96
C GLU A 132 -19.64 15.40 -0.70
N LEU A 133 -20.93 15.68 -0.56
CA LEU A 133 -21.45 16.54 0.53
C LEU A 133 -21.19 15.96 1.94
N ASP A 134 -21.06 14.65 2.05
CA ASP A 134 -20.79 13.94 3.30
C ASP A 134 -19.31 13.58 3.51
N ALA A 135 -18.43 14.11 2.67
CA ALA A 135 -16.98 14.06 2.84
C ALA A 135 -16.54 14.75 4.15
N LEU A 136 -15.39 14.33 4.69
CA LEU A 136 -14.87 14.86 5.94
C LEU A 136 -14.48 16.33 5.80
N MET A 137 -13.79 16.69 4.71
CA MET A 137 -13.40 18.08 4.44
C MET A 137 -14.60 19.01 4.17
N MET A 138 -15.79 18.46 3.94
CA MET A 138 -17.04 19.20 3.76
C MET A 138 -17.84 19.33 5.07
N SER A 139 -17.41 18.68 6.14
CA SER A 139 -18.14 18.60 7.41
C SER A 139 -17.43 19.34 8.55
N GLU A 140 -18.15 19.60 9.66
CA GLU A 140 -17.60 20.32 10.82
C GLU A 140 -16.45 19.57 11.50
N GLU A 141 -16.39 18.25 11.36
CA GLU A 141 -15.28 17.41 11.82
C GLU A 141 -13.92 17.87 11.26
N ALA A 142 -13.87 18.52 10.09
CA ALA A 142 -12.65 19.11 9.54
C ALA A 142 -12.05 20.20 10.44
N ILE A 143 -12.88 20.96 11.17
CA ILE A 143 -12.42 21.98 12.14
C ILE A 143 -11.56 21.33 13.22
N VAL A 144 -11.98 20.14 13.68
CA VAL A 144 -11.23 19.38 14.69
C VAL A 144 -9.89 18.93 14.12
N ILE A 145 -9.86 18.41 12.89
CA ILE A 145 -8.61 18.03 12.21
C ILE A 145 -7.68 19.23 12.10
N VAL A 146 -8.14 20.35 11.56
CA VAL A 146 -7.32 21.58 11.42
C VAL A 146 -6.79 22.04 12.79
N GLY A 147 -7.64 22.02 13.82
CA GLY A 147 -7.24 22.36 15.19
C GLY A 147 -6.14 21.45 15.75
N LEU A 148 -6.19 20.14 15.48
CA LEU A 148 -5.14 19.20 15.87
C LEU A 148 -3.81 19.52 15.17
N LEU A 149 -3.86 19.88 13.89
CA LEU A 149 -2.68 20.19 13.09
C LEU A 149 -1.94 21.44 13.58
N VAL A 150 -2.64 22.41 14.19
CA VAL A 150 -1.99 23.57 14.82
C VAL A 150 -1.01 23.13 15.91
N GLY A 151 -1.33 22.05 16.64
CA GLY A 151 -0.46 21.47 17.65
C GLY A 151 0.88 20.97 17.09
N LEU A 152 0.95 20.65 15.79
CA LEU A 152 2.17 20.16 15.15
C LEU A 152 3.18 21.27 14.83
N ASN A 153 2.82 22.55 14.96
CA ASN A 153 3.73 23.67 14.72
C ASN A 153 4.93 23.68 15.69
N VAL A 154 4.82 23.00 16.84
CA VAL A 154 5.92 22.87 17.80
C VAL A 154 6.97 21.83 17.37
N ILE A 155 6.66 21.01 16.36
CA ILE A 155 7.53 19.93 15.90
C ILE A 155 8.51 20.47 14.85
N ASP A 156 9.77 20.09 14.98
CA ASP A 156 10.80 20.36 13.98
C ASP A 156 11.05 19.10 13.15
N CYS A 157 10.93 19.21 11.83
CA CYS A 157 11.12 18.10 10.89
C CYS A 157 12.18 18.46 9.83
N ASN A 158 12.95 17.47 9.40
CA ASN A 158 13.82 17.55 8.23
C ASN A 158 13.60 16.33 7.34
N LEU A 159 12.72 16.48 6.35
CA LEU A 159 12.22 15.38 5.52
C LEU A 159 12.82 15.47 4.12
N CYS A 160 13.48 14.39 3.69
CA CYS A 160 14.17 14.33 2.41
C CYS A 160 13.22 13.98 1.25
N VAL A 161 12.45 14.97 0.77
CA VAL A 161 11.49 14.76 -0.35
C VAL A 161 12.13 14.37 -1.69
N LYS A 162 13.45 14.58 -1.87
CA LYS A 162 14.18 14.23 -3.10
C LYS A 162 14.64 12.78 -3.14
N GLU A 163 14.89 12.18 -1.98
CA GLU A 163 15.50 10.85 -1.86
C GLU A 163 14.47 9.79 -1.49
N GLU A 164 13.30 10.18 -0.97
CA GLU A 164 12.17 9.29 -0.72
C GLU A 164 11.42 8.90 -2.00
N ASP A 165 11.02 7.63 -2.10
CA ASP A 165 10.05 7.18 -3.10
C ASP A 165 8.62 7.52 -2.67
N LEU A 166 8.18 8.72 -3.03
CA LEU A 166 6.86 9.24 -2.69
C LEU A 166 5.75 8.70 -3.59
N ASP A 167 6.07 8.09 -4.72
CA ASP A 167 5.10 7.53 -5.67
C ASP A 167 4.59 6.15 -5.23
N CYS A 168 5.39 5.40 -4.46
CA CYS A 168 4.99 4.11 -3.91
C CYS A 168 3.86 4.19 -2.88
N GLN A 169 3.06 3.13 -2.76
CA GLN A 169 2.00 3.05 -1.74
C GLN A 169 2.62 3.11 -0.33
N GLN A 170 2.07 3.95 0.54
CA GLN A 170 2.53 4.04 1.94
C GLN A 170 2.17 2.76 2.71
N GLY A 171 2.98 2.44 3.74
CA GLY A 171 2.82 1.24 4.56
C GLY A 171 1.51 1.17 5.35
N VAL A 172 1.33 0.08 6.09
CA VAL A 172 0.17 -0.14 6.97
C VAL A 172 0.43 0.51 8.33
N ILE A 173 -0.61 1.11 8.93
CA ILE A 173 -0.52 1.67 10.28
C ILE A 173 -0.55 0.54 11.31
N ASP A 174 0.51 0.44 12.12
CA ASP A 174 0.51 -0.43 13.28
C ASP A 174 -0.21 0.24 14.46
N PHE A 175 -1.48 -0.11 14.64
CA PHE A 175 -2.29 0.41 15.74
C PHE A 175 -1.88 -0.09 17.13
N SER A 176 -1.05 -1.14 17.22
CA SER A 176 -0.58 -1.64 18.51
C SER A 176 0.26 -0.60 19.26
N LEU A 177 0.87 0.35 18.55
CA LEU A 177 1.61 1.48 19.14
C LEU A 177 0.68 2.43 19.90
N TYR A 178 -0.57 2.58 19.46
CA TYR A 178 -1.54 3.54 20.02
C TYR A 178 -2.56 2.91 20.96
N LEU A 179 -2.69 1.58 20.93
CA LEU A 179 -3.64 0.82 21.74
C LEU A 179 -3.04 0.37 23.09
N ARG A 180 -1.76 0.66 23.37
CA ARG A 180 -1.18 0.39 24.69
C ARG A 180 -1.81 1.35 25.71
N SER A 181 -2.49 0.76 26.68
CA SER A 181 -3.31 1.41 27.70
C SER A 181 -2.71 2.69 28.26
N SER A 182 -3.56 3.69 28.43
CA SER A 182 -3.32 5.02 29.01
C SER A 182 -2.90 5.02 30.50
N ASN A 183 -2.22 3.98 30.99
CA ASN A 183 -1.88 3.80 32.41
C ASN A 183 -0.37 3.98 32.71
N HIS A 184 0.33 4.83 31.96
CA HIS A 184 1.69 5.26 32.33
C HIS A 184 1.73 6.75 32.66
N CYS A 185 0.89 7.15 33.63
CA CYS A 185 1.04 8.40 34.38
C CYS A 185 0.82 8.11 35.86
N SER A 186 1.69 7.31 36.46
CA SER A 186 1.87 7.32 37.91
C SER A 186 3.29 6.87 38.22
N GLU A 187 4.01 7.80 38.83
CA GLU A 187 5.33 7.63 39.42
C GLU A 187 5.36 6.44 40.39
N GLY A 188 6.54 5.81 40.48
CA GLY A 188 6.95 5.13 41.71
C GLY A 188 6.70 3.62 41.81
N SER A 189 7.82 2.90 41.72
CA SER A 189 8.18 1.73 42.53
C SER A 189 7.45 0.38 42.34
N SER A 190 8.32 -0.63 42.21
CA SER A 190 8.22 -2.02 42.69
C SER A 190 7.63 -3.07 41.73
N GLU A 191 8.54 -3.98 41.35
CA GLU A 191 8.41 -5.44 41.35
C GLU A 191 7.23 -6.09 40.62
N GLU A 192 7.59 -6.80 39.55
CA GLU A 192 7.02 -8.04 39.00
C GLU A 192 5.83 -8.66 39.78
N GLU A 193 4.61 -8.26 39.44
CA GLU A 193 3.43 -9.13 39.58
C GLU A 193 2.76 -9.27 38.21
N LEU A 194 2.78 -10.49 37.67
CA LEU A 194 2.06 -10.88 36.45
C LEU A 194 0.55 -10.85 36.76
N ASP A 195 -0.07 -9.71 36.48
CA ASP A 195 -1.48 -9.43 36.71
C ASP A 195 -2.38 -10.40 35.89
N PRO A 196 -3.27 -11.19 36.50
CA PRO A 196 -4.13 -12.17 35.81
C PRO A 196 -5.08 -11.54 34.76
N ASP A 197 -5.36 -10.23 34.86
CA ASP A 197 -6.12 -9.49 33.84
C ASP A 197 -5.35 -9.36 32.51
N ASN A 198 -4.02 -9.36 32.57
CA ASN A 198 -3.17 -9.33 31.38
C ASN A 198 -3.23 -10.67 30.63
N MET A 199 -3.35 -11.79 31.35
CA MET A 199 -3.52 -13.12 30.74
C MET A 199 -4.90 -13.25 30.07
N THR A 200 -5.97 -12.77 30.72
CA THR A 200 -7.33 -12.78 30.14
C THR A 200 -7.38 -11.96 28.84
N THR A 201 -6.74 -10.79 28.83
CA THR A 201 -6.67 -9.93 27.64
C THR A 201 -5.88 -10.57 26.49
N VAL A 202 -4.76 -11.24 26.80
CA VAL A 202 -3.96 -11.98 25.80
C VAL A 202 -4.73 -13.19 25.25
N LEU A 203 -5.52 -13.87 26.09
CA LEU A 203 -6.37 -14.98 25.66
C LEU A 203 -7.51 -14.51 24.74
N ASP A 204 -8.14 -13.37 25.03
CA ASP A 204 -9.17 -12.79 24.16
C ASP A 204 -8.59 -12.32 22.82
N GLN A 205 -7.40 -11.70 22.84
CA GLN A 205 -6.68 -11.34 21.61
C GLN A 205 -6.30 -12.57 20.77
N LYS A 206 -5.82 -13.64 21.42
CA LYS A 206 -5.52 -14.90 20.76
C LYS A 206 -6.78 -15.49 20.11
N ASN A 207 -7.89 -15.52 20.84
CA ASN A 207 -9.16 -16.07 20.36
C ASN A 207 -9.70 -15.28 19.16
N TYR A 208 -9.58 -13.94 19.20
CA TYR A 208 -9.92 -13.07 18.07
C TYR A 208 -9.07 -13.38 16.82
N ILE A 209 -7.76 -13.54 16.98
CA ILE A 209 -6.85 -13.88 15.87
C ILE A 209 -7.14 -15.28 15.32
N GLU A 210 -7.45 -16.24 16.19
CA GLU A 210 -7.83 -17.61 15.78
C GLU A 210 -9.13 -17.62 14.97
N GLU A 211 -10.16 -16.87 15.38
CA GLU A 211 -11.41 -16.77 14.63
C GLU A 211 -11.23 -16.02 13.30
N LEU A 212 -10.39 -14.97 13.28
CA LEU A 212 -10.04 -14.27 12.05
C LEU A 212 -9.32 -15.20 11.07
N ASN A 213 -8.35 -15.98 11.55
CA ASN A 213 -7.68 -17.01 10.75
C ASN A 213 -8.65 -18.08 10.25
N ARG A 214 -9.64 -18.48 11.06
CA ARG A 214 -10.69 -19.42 10.64
C ARG A 214 -11.54 -18.84 9.51
N HIS A 215 -11.94 -17.58 9.61
CA HIS A 215 -12.71 -16.90 8.58
C HIS A 215 -11.90 -16.68 7.30
N LEU A 216 -10.62 -16.34 7.42
CA LEU A 216 -9.72 -16.16 6.28
C LEU A 216 -9.51 -17.50 5.56
N ASN A 217 -9.27 -18.59 6.29
CA ASN A 217 -9.16 -19.94 5.72
C ASN A 217 -10.46 -20.40 5.04
N ALA A 218 -11.62 -20.08 5.61
CA ALA A 218 -12.91 -20.35 4.97
C ALA A 218 -13.07 -19.55 3.66
N THR A 219 -12.63 -18.30 3.64
CA THR A 219 -12.68 -17.43 2.45
C THR A 219 -11.74 -17.93 1.36
N VAL A 220 -10.51 -18.34 1.72
CA VAL A 220 -9.54 -18.95 0.80
C VAL A 220 -10.11 -20.22 0.18
N THR A 221 -10.69 -21.11 1.00
CA THR A 221 -11.34 -22.33 0.51
C THR A 221 -12.49 -22.02 -0.46
N ASN A 222 -13.33 -21.03 -0.15
CA ASN A 222 -14.43 -20.62 -1.02
C ASN A 222 -13.93 -20.07 -2.37
N LEU A 223 -12.91 -19.21 -2.32
CA LEU A 223 -12.29 -18.65 -3.53
C LEU A 223 -11.62 -19.73 -4.37
N GLN A 224 -10.94 -20.71 -3.75
CA GLN A 224 -10.36 -21.86 -4.44
C GLN A 224 -11.44 -22.67 -5.17
N SER A 225 -12.56 -22.97 -4.51
CA SER A 225 -13.69 -23.67 -5.13
C SER A 225 -14.30 -22.88 -6.30
N LYS A 226 -14.43 -21.55 -6.18
CA LYS A 226 -14.87 -20.69 -7.29
C LYS A 226 -13.89 -20.70 -8.46
N VAL A 227 -12.59 -20.65 -8.19
CA VAL A 227 -11.55 -20.73 -9.23
C VAL A 227 -11.64 -22.07 -9.96
N GLU A 228 -11.77 -23.17 -9.24
CA GLU A 228 -11.90 -24.51 -9.82
C GLU A 228 -13.19 -24.64 -10.67
N THR A 229 -14.30 -24.09 -10.20
CA THR A 229 -15.56 -24.03 -10.95
C THR A 229 -15.39 -23.24 -12.25
N LEU A 230 -14.79 -22.05 -12.17
CA LEU A 230 -14.55 -21.21 -13.34
C LEU A 230 -13.57 -21.85 -14.33
N MET A 231 -12.53 -22.54 -13.84
CA MET A 231 -11.61 -23.29 -14.69
C MET A 231 -12.34 -24.41 -15.44
N THR A 232 -13.23 -25.12 -14.76
CA THR A 232 -14.05 -26.19 -15.36
C THR A 232 -15.00 -25.63 -16.41
N THR A 233 -15.71 -24.54 -16.12
CA THR A 233 -16.59 -23.87 -17.09
C THR A 233 -15.81 -23.36 -18.31
N ASN A 234 -14.63 -22.78 -18.10
CA ASN A 234 -13.79 -22.29 -19.20
C ASN A 234 -13.29 -23.43 -20.10
N ALA A 235 -12.97 -24.60 -19.52
CA ALA A 235 -12.61 -25.79 -20.29
C ALA A 235 -13.79 -26.26 -21.17
N LEU A 236 -15.00 -26.35 -20.61
CA LEU A 236 -16.21 -26.71 -21.35
C LEU A 236 -16.52 -25.73 -22.47
N MET A 237 -16.44 -24.42 -22.20
CA MET A 237 -16.68 -23.39 -23.23
C MET A 237 -15.67 -23.46 -24.38
N LYS A 238 -14.41 -23.83 -24.12
CA LYS A 238 -13.42 -24.05 -25.18
C LYS A 238 -13.77 -25.26 -26.04
N GLU A 239 -14.29 -26.32 -25.45
CA GLU A 239 -14.74 -27.51 -26.17
C GLU A 239 -15.96 -27.19 -27.04
N ASP A 240 -16.97 -26.52 -26.49
CA ASP A 240 -18.16 -26.07 -27.23
C ASP A 240 -17.80 -25.13 -28.40
N LEU A 241 -16.83 -24.24 -28.19
CA LEU A 241 -16.32 -23.38 -29.25
C LEU A 241 -15.65 -24.18 -30.38
N ALA A 242 -14.88 -25.21 -30.02
CA ALA A 242 -14.23 -26.09 -31.00
C ALA A 242 -15.27 -26.89 -31.81
N ILE A 243 -16.30 -27.42 -31.14
CA ILE A 243 -17.41 -28.14 -31.79
C ILE A 243 -18.15 -27.19 -32.76
N SER A 244 -18.50 -25.99 -32.29
CA SER A 244 -19.21 -24.99 -33.11
C SER A 244 -18.39 -24.57 -34.33
N LYS A 245 -17.08 -24.42 -34.18
CA LYS A 245 -16.16 -24.12 -35.29
C LYS A 245 -16.12 -25.25 -36.32
N ASN A 246 -16.09 -26.51 -35.90
CA ASN A 246 -16.13 -27.66 -36.80
C ASN A 246 -17.46 -27.76 -37.55
N ASN A 247 -18.58 -27.51 -36.87
CA ASN A 247 -19.90 -27.47 -37.50
C ASN A 247 -19.99 -26.36 -38.55
N LEU A 248 -19.46 -25.18 -38.26
CA LEU A 248 -19.42 -24.07 -39.20
C LEU A 248 -18.57 -24.39 -40.44
N LEU A 249 -17.42 -25.06 -40.26
CA LEU A 249 -16.60 -25.53 -41.38
C LEU A 249 -17.35 -26.55 -42.25
N SER A 250 -18.04 -27.51 -41.63
CA SER A 250 -18.85 -28.51 -42.35
C SER A 250 -19.97 -27.85 -43.15
N MET A 251 -20.74 -26.96 -42.51
CA MET A 251 -21.83 -26.22 -43.17
C MET A 251 -21.31 -25.34 -44.31
N ASN A 252 -20.14 -24.72 -44.14
CA ASN A 252 -19.54 -23.91 -45.21
C ASN A 252 -19.12 -24.78 -46.41
N HIS A 253 -18.57 -25.98 -46.15
CA HIS A 253 -18.23 -26.93 -47.20
C HIS A 253 -19.46 -27.44 -47.96
N GLU A 254 -20.55 -27.74 -47.23
CA GLU A 254 -21.83 -28.12 -47.82
C GLU A 254 -22.44 -26.98 -48.64
N ASN A 255 -22.36 -25.74 -48.15
CA ASN A 255 -22.82 -24.55 -48.87
C ASN A 255 -22.06 -24.35 -50.19
N ILE A 256 -20.73 -24.54 -50.18
CA ILE A 256 -19.88 -24.49 -51.38
C ILE A 256 -20.28 -25.60 -52.36
N THR A 257 -20.51 -26.81 -51.87
CA THR A 257 -20.90 -27.97 -52.68
C THR A 257 -22.27 -27.76 -53.33
N LEU A 258 -23.25 -27.26 -52.57
CA LEU A 258 -24.59 -26.93 -53.07
C LEU A 258 -24.55 -25.81 -54.12
N LYS A 259 -23.72 -24.77 -53.90
CA LYS A 259 -23.50 -23.71 -54.90
C LYS A 259 -22.91 -24.26 -56.21
N GLN A 260 -21.97 -25.20 -56.14
CA GLN A 260 -21.44 -25.90 -57.32
C GLN A 260 -22.50 -26.77 -58.02
N GLN A 261 -23.34 -27.50 -57.27
CA GLN A 261 -24.41 -28.33 -57.83
C GLN A 261 -25.52 -27.51 -58.50
N LEU A 262 -25.78 -26.29 -58.01
CA LEU A 262 -26.72 -25.34 -58.59
C LEU A 262 -26.14 -24.56 -59.78
N GLY A 263 -24.88 -24.80 -60.17
CA GLY A 263 -24.24 -24.13 -61.30
C GLY A 263 -23.93 -22.66 -61.08
N ILE A 264 -23.86 -22.21 -59.82
CA ILE A 264 -23.50 -20.84 -59.46
C ILE A 264 -21.98 -20.78 -59.29
N ASP A 265 -21.29 -20.25 -60.30
CA ASP A 265 -19.85 -20.08 -60.27
C ASP A 265 -19.43 -19.10 -59.16
N VAL A 266 -18.47 -19.49 -58.32
CA VAL A 266 -18.08 -18.80 -57.08
C VAL A 266 -17.16 -17.59 -57.36
N ASN A 267 -16.85 -17.32 -58.62
CA ASN A 267 -15.93 -16.25 -59.05
C ASN A 267 -16.55 -15.19 -59.99
N ALA A 268 -17.88 -15.11 -60.11
CA ALA A 268 -18.52 -14.08 -60.91
C ALA A 268 -19.31 -13.12 -60.04
N ASP A 269 -18.62 -12.17 -59.41
CA ASP A 269 -19.23 -10.89 -59.07
C ASP A 269 -18.46 -9.78 -59.80
N ARG A 270 -19.22 -8.99 -60.57
CA ARG A 270 -18.86 -7.74 -61.30
C ARG A 270 -18.36 -7.89 -62.74
N THR A 271 -19.30 -7.74 -63.68
CA THR A 271 -19.36 -6.81 -64.85
C THR A 271 -20.38 -7.38 -65.84
N ASP A 272 -21.55 -6.77 -65.98
CA ASP A 272 -21.90 -5.67 -66.90
C ASP A 272 -22.70 -6.19 -68.10
N GLU A 273 -23.52 -5.29 -68.61
CA GLU A 273 -24.64 -5.41 -69.53
C GLU A 273 -24.34 -6.05 -70.90
N GLY A 274 -25.40 -6.65 -71.48
CA GLY A 274 -25.68 -6.48 -72.91
C GLY A 274 -25.56 -7.73 -73.80
N GLY A 275 -26.64 -8.03 -74.53
CA GLY A 275 -26.58 -8.79 -75.79
C GLY A 275 -27.57 -9.95 -75.89
N GLY A 276 -28.79 -9.66 -76.35
CA GLY A 276 -29.87 -10.65 -76.42
C GLY A 276 -29.86 -11.59 -77.64
N ARG A 277 -30.77 -12.57 -77.59
CA ARG A 277 -31.77 -12.93 -78.62
C ARG A 277 -32.42 -14.27 -78.30
N GLY A 278 -33.74 -14.34 -78.47
CA GLY A 278 -34.48 -15.59 -78.57
C GLY A 278 -35.89 -15.47 -78.01
N GLY A 279 -36.85 -15.13 -78.86
CA GLY A 279 -38.19 -14.72 -78.47
C GLY A 279 -39.15 -15.85 -78.09
N LYS A 280 -40.27 -15.46 -77.46
CA LYS A 280 -41.62 -15.64 -78.01
C LYS A 280 -42.62 -14.92 -77.11
N ASP A 281 -43.64 -14.42 -77.80
CA ASP A 281 -44.85 -13.76 -77.33
C ASP A 281 -45.37 -14.26 -75.99
N HIS A 282 -45.72 -13.33 -75.10
CA HIS A 282 -47.06 -13.27 -74.50
C HIS A 282 -47.25 -11.92 -73.78
N SER A 283 -48.34 -11.24 -74.12
CA SER A 283 -48.82 -10.02 -73.46
C SER A 283 -49.08 -10.27 -71.97
N ALA A 284 -48.27 -9.68 -71.09
CA ALA A 284 -48.48 -9.74 -69.64
C ALA A 284 -49.61 -8.77 -69.20
N PRO A 285 -50.55 -9.19 -68.32
CA PRO A 285 -51.61 -8.32 -67.82
C PRO A 285 -51.02 -7.24 -66.90
N GLN A 286 -51.53 -6.00 -67.01
CA GLN A 286 -51.07 -4.81 -66.26
C GLN A 286 -50.92 -5.00 -64.74
N GLY A 287 -51.67 -5.93 -64.11
CA GLY A 287 -51.53 -6.23 -62.67
C GLY A 287 -50.25 -6.96 -62.29
N GLN A 288 -49.70 -7.78 -63.19
CA GLN A 288 -48.48 -8.57 -62.92
C GLN A 288 -47.22 -7.69 -62.94
N VAL A 289 -47.24 -6.61 -63.71
CA VAL A 289 -46.16 -5.61 -63.78
C VAL A 289 -46.10 -4.78 -62.50
N GLU A 290 -47.25 -4.47 -61.90
CA GLU A 290 -47.32 -3.69 -60.66
C GLU A 290 -46.86 -4.51 -59.44
N GLU A 291 -47.25 -5.79 -59.37
CA GLU A 291 -46.72 -6.72 -58.35
C GLU A 291 -45.21 -6.92 -58.46
N LEU A 292 -44.68 -7.05 -59.68
CA LEU A 292 -43.24 -7.15 -59.91
C LEU A 292 -42.50 -5.86 -59.50
N ARG A 293 -43.09 -4.68 -59.71
CA ARG A 293 -42.54 -3.40 -59.23
C ARG A 293 -42.50 -3.33 -57.71
N GLN A 294 -43.57 -3.75 -57.05
CA GLN A 294 -43.64 -3.74 -55.60
C GLN A 294 -42.66 -4.73 -54.94
N MET A 295 -42.48 -5.92 -55.53
CA MET A 295 -41.46 -6.87 -55.10
C MET A 295 -40.04 -6.31 -55.28
N LEU A 296 -39.76 -5.64 -56.41
CA LEU A 296 -38.45 -5.02 -56.65
C LEU A 296 -38.12 -3.90 -55.66
N ASP A 297 -39.10 -3.06 -55.29
CA ASP A 297 -38.89 -2.01 -54.30
C ASP A 297 -38.71 -2.58 -52.89
N ASN A 298 -39.45 -3.63 -52.53
CA ASN A 298 -39.26 -4.34 -51.26
C ASN A 298 -37.87 -5.00 -51.18
N GLU A 299 -37.42 -5.64 -52.26
CA GLU A 299 -36.10 -6.26 -52.34
C GLU A 299 -34.98 -5.20 -52.24
N LYS A 300 -35.12 -4.07 -52.93
CA LYS A 300 -34.17 -2.94 -52.81
C LYS A 300 -34.09 -2.41 -51.38
N LYS A 301 -35.22 -2.31 -50.70
CA LYS A 301 -35.27 -1.84 -49.31
C LYS A 301 -34.60 -2.83 -48.37
N GLN A 302 -34.90 -4.13 -48.50
CA GLN A 302 -34.24 -5.19 -47.73
C GLN A 302 -32.73 -5.23 -47.99
N ARG A 303 -32.30 -5.03 -49.25
CA ARG A 303 -30.89 -4.95 -49.62
C ARG A 303 -30.20 -3.76 -48.93
N GLN A 304 -30.82 -2.58 -48.92
CA GLN A 304 -30.27 -1.40 -48.23
C GLN A 304 -30.21 -1.59 -46.71
N GLU A 305 -31.20 -2.24 -46.11
CA GLU A 305 -31.18 -2.57 -44.68
C GLU A 305 -30.06 -3.57 -44.36
N CYS A 306 -29.86 -4.58 -45.22
CA CYS A 306 -28.77 -5.54 -45.10
C CYS A 306 -27.38 -4.91 -45.28
N GLU A 307 -27.21 -3.99 -46.24
CA GLU A 307 -25.96 -3.23 -46.42
C GLU A 307 -25.62 -2.37 -45.18
N LYS A 308 -26.62 -1.73 -44.56
CA LYS A 308 -26.41 -0.95 -43.32
C LYS A 308 -26.02 -1.83 -42.13
N GLU A 309 -26.67 -2.98 -41.97
CA GLU A 309 -26.32 -3.93 -40.90
C GLU A 309 -24.90 -4.49 -41.12
N LEU A 310 -24.53 -4.77 -42.38
CA LEU A 310 -23.18 -5.22 -42.70
C LEU A 310 -22.11 -4.18 -42.34
N ASP A 311 -22.33 -2.90 -42.67
CA ASP A 311 -21.42 -1.82 -42.31
C ASP A 311 -21.26 -1.68 -40.77
N LEU A 312 -22.37 -1.82 -40.03
CA LEU A 312 -22.34 -1.80 -38.57
C LEU A 312 -21.53 -2.98 -38.01
N GLN A 313 -21.73 -4.19 -38.55
CA GLN A 313 -20.98 -5.37 -38.14
C GLN A 313 -19.48 -5.25 -38.44
N ILE A 314 -19.11 -4.62 -39.57
CA ILE A 314 -17.71 -4.34 -39.90
C ILE A 314 -17.10 -3.38 -38.87
N SER A 315 -17.82 -2.32 -38.50
CA SER A 315 -17.36 -1.36 -37.48
C SER A 315 -17.17 -2.01 -36.12
N LEU A 316 -18.17 -2.78 -35.65
CA LEU A 316 -18.10 -3.49 -34.37
C LEU A 316 -16.97 -4.51 -34.34
N LYS A 317 -16.73 -5.22 -35.45
CA LYS A 317 -15.61 -6.16 -35.56
C LYS A 317 -14.26 -5.45 -35.45
N ALA A 318 -14.11 -4.29 -36.09
CA ALA A 318 -12.89 -3.50 -36.00
C ALA A 318 -12.63 -2.99 -34.57
N GLU A 319 -13.68 -2.49 -33.89
CA GLU A 319 -13.59 -2.06 -32.49
C GLU A 319 -13.24 -3.23 -31.55
N MET A 320 -13.85 -4.39 -31.75
CA MET A 320 -13.56 -5.60 -30.98
C MET A 320 -12.10 -6.06 -31.17
N GLU A 321 -11.55 -5.97 -32.39
CA GLU A 321 -10.16 -6.32 -32.66
C GLU A 321 -9.19 -5.38 -31.94
N VAL A 322 -9.48 -4.09 -31.87
CA VAL A 322 -8.68 -3.12 -31.12
C VAL A 322 -8.77 -3.40 -29.61
N ALA A 323 -9.98 -3.64 -29.10
CA ALA A 323 -10.18 -3.98 -27.69
C ALA A 323 -9.43 -5.26 -27.29
N MET A 324 -9.45 -6.28 -28.16
CA MET A 324 -8.72 -7.53 -27.95
C MET A 324 -7.21 -7.32 -27.89
N LYS A 325 -6.64 -6.53 -28.81
CA LYS A 325 -5.19 -6.20 -28.80
C LYS A 325 -4.77 -5.43 -27.55
N LEU A 326 -5.62 -4.52 -27.06
CA LEU A 326 -5.36 -3.81 -25.81
C LEU A 326 -5.40 -4.74 -24.59
N LEU A 327 -6.34 -5.68 -24.57
CA LEU A 327 -6.43 -6.69 -23.51
C LEU A 327 -5.22 -7.63 -23.52
N GLU A 328 -4.80 -8.09 -24.69
CA GLU A 328 -3.59 -8.92 -24.87
C GLU A 328 -2.34 -8.19 -24.35
N LYS A 329 -2.22 -6.90 -24.67
CA LYS A 329 -1.13 -6.06 -24.15
C LYS A 329 -1.16 -5.95 -22.62
N ASP A 330 -2.32 -5.67 -22.02
CA ASP A 330 -2.47 -5.59 -20.56
C ASP A 330 -2.16 -6.93 -19.87
N ILE A 331 -2.54 -8.05 -20.47
CA ILE A 331 -2.19 -9.39 -19.98
C ILE A 331 -0.67 -9.60 -20.00
N HIS A 332 0.01 -9.23 -21.08
CA HIS A 332 1.46 -9.35 -21.18
C HIS A 332 2.19 -8.46 -20.17
N GLU A 333 1.78 -7.20 -20.00
CA GLU A 333 2.35 -6.29 -19.00
C GLU A 333 2.17 -6.82 -17.56
N LYS A 334 1.00 -7.41 -17.27
CA LYS A 334 0.75 -8.06 -15.98
C LYS A 334 1.59 -9.32 -15.79
N GLN A 335 1.80 -10.12 -16.85
CA GLN A 335 2.68 -11.29 -16.80
C GLN A 335 4.14 -10.90 -16.51
N ASP A 336 4.65 -9.85 -17.16
CA ASP A 336 6.00 -9.33 -16.91
C ASP A 336 6.16 -8.84 -15.47
N THR A 337 5.14 -8.17 -14.95
CA THR A 337 5.10 -7.73 -13.54
C THR A 337 5.14 -8.93 -12.59
N ILE A 338 4.39 -9.99 -12.86
CA ILE A 338 4.41 -11.22 -12.06
C ILE A 338 5.79 -11.89 -12.10
N ILE A 339 6.44 -11.93 -13.26
CA ILE A 339 7.80 -12.48 -13.39
C ILE A 339 8.79 -11.67 -12.54
N SER A 340 8.72 -10.34 -12.59
CA SER A 340 9.56 -9.46 -11.78
C SER A 340 9.34 -9.68 -10.27
N LEU A 341 8.08 -9.76 -9.83
CA LEU A 341 7.75 -9.99 -8.42
C LEU A 341 8.23 -11.36 -7.93
N ARG A 342 8.12 -12.41 -8.75
CA ARG A 342 8.65 -13.74 -8.43
C ARG A 342 10.17 -13.71 -8.23
N ARG A 343 10.89 -12.99 -9.10
CA ARG A 343 12.34 -12.81 -8.97
C ARG A 343 12.71 -12.07 -7.68
N GLN A 344 12.02 -10.97 -7.37
CA GLN A 344 12.24 -10.23 -6.12
C GLN A 344 11.97 -11.11 -4.88
N LEU A 345 10.94 -11.96 -4.92
CA LEU A 345 10.64 -12.89 -3.84
C LEU A 345 11.79 -13.89 -3.62
N ASP A 346 12.40 -14.39 -4.69
CA ASP A 346 13.53 -15.31 -4.59
C ASP A 346 14.80 -14.60 -4.10
N ASP A 347 15.03 -13.35 -4.49
CA ASP A 347 16.11 -12.52 -3.95
C ASP A 347 15.94 -12.29 -2.44
N ILE A 348 14.71 -11.98 -1.97
CA ILE A 348 14.41 -11.82 -0.53
C ILE A 348 14.64 -13.12 0.23
N LYS A 349 14.26 -14.28 -0.33
CA LYS A 349 14.52 -15.57 0.30
C LYS A 349 16.02 -15.83 0.46
N LEU A 350 16.83 -15.49 -0.54
CA LEU A 350 18.28 -15.59 -0.47
C LEU A 350 18.86 -14.68 0.61
N ILE A 351 18.42 -13.43 0.67
CA ILE A 351 18.84 -12.47 1.71
C ILE A 351 18.47 -13.00 3.10
N ASN A 352 17.24 -13.50 3.28
CA ASN A 352 16.81 -14.07 4.55
C ASN A 352 17.68 -15.27 4.97
N LEU A 353 17.99 -16.18 4.05
CA LEU A 353 18.87 -17.32 4.34
C LEU A 353 20.29 -16.86 4.73
N GLU A 354 20.85 -15.86 4.03
CA GLU A 354 22.16 -15.31 4.38
C GLU A 354 22.14 -14.62 5.75
N MET A 355 21.08 -13.88 6.05
CA MET A 355 20.90 -13.21 7.34
C MET A 355 20.78 -14.21 8.48
N TYR A 356 20.00 -15.29 8.32
CA TYR A 356 19.93 -16.37 9.31
C TYR A 356 21.29 -17.02 9.56
N LYS A 357 22.07 -17.24 8.50
CA LYS A 357 23.42 -17.79 8.63
C LYS A 357 24.34 -16.84 9.42
N LYS A 358 24.34 -15.55 9.09
CA LYS A 358 25.14 -14.54 9.82
C LYS A 358 24.71 -14.40 11.28
N LEU A 359 23.39 -14.48 11.54
CA LEU A 359 22.87 -14.45 12.90
C LEU A 359 23.41 -15.64 13.71
N GLN A 360 23.36 -16.85 13.13
CA GLN A 360 23.89 -18.05 13.78
C GLN A 360 25.40 -17.95 14.04
N GLU A 361 26.18 -17.39 13.10
CA GLU A 361 27.62 -17.13 13.28
C GLU A 361 27.87 -16.14 14.43
N CYS A 362 27.09 -15.04 14.50
CA CYS A 362 27.17 -14.07 15.60
C CYS A 362 26.78 -14.68 16.96
N GLU A 363 25.73 -15.50 17.01
CA GLU A 363 25.33 -16.20 18.23
C GLU A 363 26.44 -17.13 18.72
N GLN A 364 27.06 -17.89 17.81
CA GLN A 364 28.19 -18.74 18.16
C GLN A 364 29.35 -17.90 18.73
N GLU A 365 29.75 -16.82 18.04
CA GLU A 365 30.84 -15.95 18.52
C GLU A 365 30.51 -15.33 19.88
N LEU A 366 29.26 -14.93 20.11
CA LEU A 366 28.80 -14.38 21.38
C LEU A 366 28.88 -15.42 22.50
N THR A 367 28.49 -16.67 22.25
CA THR A 367 28.61 -17.74 23.24
C THR A 367 30.06 -18.02 23.60
N GLU A 368 30.97 -18.07 22.62
CA GLU A 368 32.41 -18.25 22.82
C GLU A 368 33.00 -17.11 23.67
N LYS A 369 32.65 -15.86 23.34
CA LYS A 369 33.03 -14.69 24.14
C LYS A 369 32.47 -14.75 25.56
N GLY A 370 31.22 -15.18 25.73
CA GLY A 370 30.60 -15.37 27.04
C GLY A 370 31.37 -16.35 27.92
N VAL A 371 31.77 -17.50 27.38
CA VAL A 371 32.62 -18.48 28.08
C VAL A 371 33.97 -17.86 28.48
N MET A 372 34.58 -17.07 27.59
CA MET A 372 35.84 -16.40 27.88
C MET A 372 35.71 -15.39 29.03
N VAL A 373 34.63 -14.61 29.06
CA VAL A 373 34.34 -13.64 30.13
C VAL A 373 34.19 -14.37 31.47
N THR A 374 33.42 -15.45 31.53
CA THR A 374 33.26 -16.25 32.76
C THR A 374 34.60 -16.78 33.26
N ARG A 375 35.47 -17.24 32.35
CA ARG A 375 36.82 -17.69 32.71
C ARG A 375 37.69 -16.55 33.27
N LEU A 376 37.61 -15.36 32.68
CA LEU A 376 38.33 -14.18 33.16
C LEU A 376 37.81 -13.74 34.54
N GLN A 377 36.50 -13.71 34.75
CA GLN A 377 35.89 -13.41 36.05
C GLN A 377 36.36 -14.38 37.14
N ALA A 378 36.42 -15.68 36.84
CA ALA A 378 36.94 -16.68 37.78
C ALA A 378 38.41 -16.39 38.17
N LYS A 379 39.26 -16.03 37.20
CA LYS A 379 40.65 -15.63 37.47
C LYS A 379 40.74 -14.34 38.30
N THR A 380 39.94 -13.33 37.98
CA THR A 380 39.89 -12.07 38.74
C THR A 380 39.49 -12.31 40.19
N SER A 381 38.50 -13.19 40.42
CA SER A 381 38.08 -13.58 41.77
C SER A 381 39.20 -14.28 42.54
N GLN A 382 39.92 -15.22 41.91
CA GLN A 382 41.08 -15.88 42.51
C GLN A 382 42.18 -14.89 42.89
N ILE A 383 42.51 -13.94 42.00
CA ILE A 383 43.49 -12.89 42.28
C ILE A 383 43.03 -12.01 43.45
N GLY A 384 41.76 -11.64 43.50
CA GLY A 384 41.17 -10.89 44.61
C GLY A 384 41.29 -11.62 45.95
N GLN A 385 41.09 -12.94 45.98
CA GLN A 385 41.30 -13.76 47.18
C GLN A 385 42.78 -13.76 47.62
N ILE A 386 43.70 -13.90 46.67
CA ILE A 386 45.15 -13.86 46.95
C ILE A 386 45.55 -12.50 47.54
N LEU A 387 45.09 -11.39 46.93
CA LEU A 387 45.36 -10.03 47.42
C LEU A 387 44.83 -9.82 48.84
N ASN A 388 43.59 -10.23 49.12
CA ASN A 388 43.01 -10.15 50.46
C ASN A 388 43.82 -10.94 51.50
N ASN A 389 44.32 -12.12 51.13
CA ASN A 389 45.16 -12.93 52.03
C ASN A 389 46.52 -12.27 52.28
N LEU A 390 47.13 -11.67 51.26
CA LEU A 390 48.39 -10.92 51.39
C LEU A 390 48.21 -9.67 52.25
N GLU A 391 47.09 -8.95 52.11
CA GLU A 391 46.77 -7.79 52.97
C GLU A 391 46.62 -8.21 54.43
N LYS A 392 45.87 -9.28 54.71
CA LYS A 392 45.74 -9.84 56.07
C LYS A 392 47.10 -10.20 56.66
N TYR A 393 47.96 -10.85 55.88
CA TYR A 393 49.31 -11.21 56.32
C TYR A 393 50.17 -9.97 56.63
N ASN A 394 50.11 -8.94 55.78
CA ASN A 394 50.79 -7.67 56.01
C ASN A 394 50.27 -6.94 57.27
N HIS A 395 48.98 -6.99 57.55
CA HIS A 395 48.41 -6.43 58.79
C HIS A 395 48.95 -7.17 60.02
N LEU A 396 48.96 -8.50 60.01
CA LEU A 396 49.51 -9.31 61.10
C LEU A 396 51.00 -9.02 61.35
N LEU A 397 51.80 -8.82 60.29
CA LEU A 397 53.19 -8.40 60.39
C LEU A 397 53.35 -7.03 61.06
N LYS A 398 52.56 -6.03 60.65
CA LYS A 398 52.59 -4.69 61.25
C LYS A 398 52.18 -4.70 62.73
N ASP A 399 51.23 -5.55 63.11
CA ASP A 399 50.81 -5.68 64.50
C ASP A 399 51.88 -6.39 65.36
N ALA A 400 52.59 -7.37 64.80
CA ALA A 400 53.75 -8.01 65.45
C ALA A 400 54.91 -7.03 65.68
N GLU A 401 55.17 -6.11 64.74
CA GLU A 401 56.19 -5.07 64.88
C GLU A 401 55.83 -4.03 65.96
N LYS A 402 54.54 -3.70 66.14
CA LYS A 402 54.07 -2.76 67.18
C LYS A 402 54.12 -3.35 68.60
N GLY A 403 53.99 -4.67 68.76
CA GLY A 403 54.09 -5.35 70.06
C GLY A 403 55.50 -5.44 70.64
N GLY A 404 56.54 -5.22 69.82
CA GLY A 404 57.94 -5.38 70.22
C GLY A 404 58.60 -4.19 70.93
N ASN A 405 57.93 -3.03 71.04
CA ASN A 405 58.58 -1.79 71.48
C ASN A 405 58.22 -1.31 72.91
N SER A 406 57.64 -2.19 73.75
CA SER A 406 57.17 -1.86 75.11
C SER A 406 58.04 -2.44 76.24
N SER A 407 59.37 -2.33 76.17
CA SER A 407 60.25 -2.78 77.28
C SER A 407 61.63 -2.08 77.35
N LYS A 408 61.68 -0.79 77.73
CA LYS A 408 62.86 -0.14 78.37
C LYS A 408 62.39 0.96 79.33
N GLY A 409 62.28 0.70 80.65
CA GLY A 409 63.26 1.06 81.72
C GLY A 409 62.74 2.28 82.53
N PRO A 410 63.19 2.64 83.76
CA PRO A 410 64.29 2.10 84.59
C PRO A 410 63.91 1.84 86.08
N ASN A 411 64.79 1.21 86.87
CA ASN A 411 64.91 1.54 88.30
C ASN A 411 66.34 1.31 88.80
N GLY A 412 66.89 2.36 89.40
CA GLY A 412 68.27 2.50 89.85
C GLY A 412 68.55 1.98 91.26
N PRO A 413 69.76 2.25 91.79
CA PRO A 413 70.48 1.36 92.70
C PRO A 413 70.45 1.79 94.18
N GLY A 414 70.79 0.88 95.09
CA GLY A 414 71.41 1.26 96.38
C GLY A 414 71.23 0.30 97.56
N GLN A 415 72.35 -0.29 98.00
CA GLN A 415 72.86 -0.44 99.41
C GLN A 415 73.75 -1.69 99.49
N GLN A 416 75.08 -1.61 99.34
CA GLN A 416 76.17 -1.26 100.30
C GLN A 416 76.38 -2.20 101.51
N LYS A 417 77.60 -2.81 101.52
CA LYS A 417 78.51 -3.14 102.63
C LYS A 417 77.94 -3.99 103.79
N LYS A 418 78.58 -5.10 104.19
CA LYS A 418 79.99 -5.27 104.54
C LYS A 418 80.37 -6.75 104.52
#